data_AF-A0A8C3Y5H8-F1
#
_entry.id   AF-A0A8C3Y5H8-F1
#
_cell.length_a   1.000
_cell.length_b   1.000
_cell.length_c   1.000
_cell.angle_alpha   90.00
_cell.angle_beta   90.00
_cell.angle_gamma   90.00
#
_symmetry.space_group_name_H-M   'P 1'
#
loop_
_entity.id
_entity.type
_entity.pdbx_description
1 polymer ?
#
loop_
_entity_poly.entity_id
_entity_poly.type
_entity_poly.pdbx_seq_one_letter_code
_entity_poly.pdbx_strand_id
1 'polypeptide(L)'
;MAFELATGDYLFEPHSGEEYSRDEDHIAHVIELLGEIPRHVALGGRYSREFFNRKGEGGQGRGQGVWSVGVVTGCGELRHIRHLRPWGLRAVLQEKYEWPRGPAAAFARFLRPMLAFEPDRRATARQCLQHPWLRP
;
A
#
# COMPACT_ATOMS: atom_id res chain seq x y z
N MET A 1 14.01 -3.32 -3.43
CA MET A 1 15.03 -4.24 -3.98
C MET A 1 14.44 -5.49 -4.64
N ALA A 2 13.80 -6.43 -3.96
CA ALA A 2 13.36 -7.67 -4.64
C ALA A 2 12.39 -7.45 -5.82
N PHE A 3 11.44 -6.51 -5.69
CA PHE A 3 10.55 -6.11 -6.79
C PHE A 3 11.33 -5.50 -7.97
N GLU A 4 12.15 -4.49 -7.68
CA GLU A 4 13.01 -3.80 -8.65
C GLU A 4 13.96 -4.72 -9.40
N LEU A 5 14.55 -5.71 -8.72
CA LEU A 5 15.39 -6.71 -9.40
C LEU A 5 14.58 -7.62 -10.35
N ALA A 6 13.31 -7.85 -10.06
CA ALA A 6 12.45 -8.72 -10.86
C ALA A 6 11.78 -7.98 -12.03
N THR A 7 11.51 -6.68 -11.89
CA THR A 7 10.75 -5.89 -12.88
C THR A 7 11.55 -4.78 -13.55
N GLY A 8 12.68 -4.36 -12.98
CA GLY A 8 13.47 -3.20 -13.41
C GLY A 8 12.98 -1.85 -12.88
N ASP A 9 11.83 -1.83 -12.17
CA ASP A 9 11.19 -0.60 -11.71
C ASP A 9 11.15 -0.52 -10.18
N TYR A 10 11.16 0.70 -9.63
CA TYR A 10 10.89 0.90 -8.22
C TYR A 10 9.45 0.48 -7.86
N LEU A 11 9.29 -0.13 -6.68
CA LEU A 11 7.96 -0.52 -6.18
C LEU A 11 7.12 0.72 -5.81
N PHE A 12 7.78 1.76 -5.30
CA PHE A 12 7.18 3.04 -4.96
C PHE A 12 8.06 4.14 -5.53
N GLU A 13 7.50 4.97 -6.41
CA GLU A 13 8.19 6.10 -7.01
C GLU A 13 7.41 7.38 -6.71
N PRO A 14 7.53 7.92 -5.49
CA PRO A 14 6.72 9.05 -5.07
C PRO A 14 7.24 10.38 -5.61
N HIS A 15 6.30 11.27 -5.95
CA HIS A 15 6.53 12.60 -6.49
C HIS A 15 5.92 13.68 -5.58
N SER A 16 6.48 14.89 -5.62
CA SER A 16 5.83 16.06 -5.01
C SER A 16 4.93 16.73 -6.03
N GLY A 17 3.71 17.08 -5.63
CA GLY A 17 2.81 17.93 -6.40
C GLY A 17 2.81 19.36 -5.87
N GLU A 18 1.95 20.20 -6.45
CA GLU A 18 1.70 21.56 -5.93
C GLU A 18 0.98 21.53 -4.58
N GLU A 19 0.08 20.56 -4.37
CA GLU A 19 -0.78 20.47 -3.17
C GLU A 19 -0.35 19.38 -2.19
N TYR A 20 0.50 18.43 -2.58
CA TYR A 20 0.90 17.29 -1.75
C TYR A 20 2.41 17.10 -1.71
N SER A 21 2.91 16.65 -0.56
CA SER A 21 4.32 16.36 -0.39
C SER A 21 4.68 14.97 -0.95
N ARG A 22 5.97 14.77 -1.24
CA ARG A 22 6.51 13.45 -1.62
C ARG A 22 6.16 12.36 -0.61
N ASP A 23 6.16 12.68 0.69
CA ASP A 23 5.84 11.72 1.74
C ASP A 23 4.36 11.32 1.72
N GLU A 24 3.47 12.26 1.41
CA GLU A 24 2.04 11.98 1.29
C GLU A 24 1.74 11.10 0.08
N ASP A 25 2.37 11.38 -1.06
CA ASP A 25 2.28 10.56 -2.28
C ASP A 25 2.86 9.15 -2.05
N HIS A 26 3.94 9.06 -1.28
CA HIS A 26 4.49 7.77 -0.89
C HIS A 26 3.50 6.95 -0.04
N ILE A 27 2.84 7.59 0.93
CA ILE A 27 1.80 6.93 1.73
C ILE A 27 0.62 6.51 0.84
N ALA A 28 0.21 7.35 -0.12
CA ALA A 28 -0.83 7.03 -1.09
C ALA A 28 -0.50 5.74 -1.88
N HIS A 29 0.70 5.64 -2.47
CA HIS A 29 1.13 4.44 -3.18
C HIS A 29 1.13 3.18 -2.29
N VAL A 30 1.56 3.33 -1.03
CA VAL A 30 1.54 2.21 -0.07
C VAL A 30 0.10 1.75 0.19
N ILE A 31 -0.84 2.68 0.35
CA ILE A 31 -2.27 2.37 0.54
C ILE A 31 -2.87 1.72 -0.70
N GLU A 32 -2.55 2.22 -1.90
CA GLU A 32 -3.02 1.65 -3.16
C GLU A 32 -2.57 0.20 -3.35
N LEU A 33 -1.34 -0.10 -2.96
CA LEU A 33 -0.75 -1.44 -3.13
C LEU A 33 -1.19 -2.44 -2.07
N LEU A 34 -1.21 -2.02 -0.79
CA LEU A 34 -1.38 -2.90 0.37
C LEU A 34 -2.77 -2.81 1.01
N GLY A 35 -3.53 -1.76 0.69
CA GLY A 35 -4.83 -1.47 1.27
C GLY A 35 -4.74 -0.59 2.51
N GLU A 36 -5.80 -0.61 3.31
CA GLU A 36 -5.95 0.28 4.46
C GLU A 36 -4.85 0.09 5.51
N ILE A 37 -4.29 1.21 5.98
CA ILE A 37 -3.33 1.22 7.08
C ILE A 37 -4.11 1.02 8.40
N PRO A 38 -3.68 0.09 9.26
CA PRO A 38 -4.25 -0.06 10.60
C PRO A 38 -4.19 1.24 11.40
N ARG A 39 -5.30 1.60 12.06
CA ARG A 39 -5.47 2.90 12.73
C ARG A 39 -4.34 3.24 13.72
N HIS A 40 -3.87 2.25 14.46
CA HIS A 40 -2.81 2.45 15.45
C HIS A 40 -1.45 2.76 14.82
N VAL A 41 -1.19 2.26 13.60
CA VAL A 41 0.01 2.59 12.82
C VAL A 41 -0.12 4.00 12.25
N ALA A 42 -1.24 4.29 11.57
CA ALA A 42 -1.46 5.58 10.92
C ALA A 42 -1.48 6.75 11.91
N LEU A 43 -2.16 6.60 13.05
CA LEU A 43 -2.31 7.67 14.05
C LEU A 43 -1.26 7.63 15.17
N GLY A 44 -0.45 6.58 15.24
CA GLY A 44 0.62 6.44 16.24
C GLY A 44 1.88 7.23 15.91
N GLY A 45 2.05 7.65 14.65
CA GLY A 45 3.23 8.38 14.19
C GLY A 45 3.28 9.84 14.69
N ARG A 46 4.50 10.34 14.94
CA ARG A 46 4.76 11.75 15.31
C ARG A 46 4.19 12.73 14.28
N TYR A 47 4.32 12.40 12.99
CA TYR A 47 3.90 13.22 11.86
C TYR A 47 2.51 12.84 11.33
N SER A 48 1.76 11.97 12.03
CA SER A 48 0.46 11.47 11.56
C SER A 48 -0.55 12.58 11.22
N ARG A 49 -0.51 13.68 11.96
CA ARG A 49 -1.39 14.84 11.78
C ARG A 49 -1.08 15.68 10.55
N GLU A 50 0.09 15.51 9.94
CA GLU A 50 0.45 16.21 8.71
C GLU A 50 -0.15 15.53 7.48
N PHE A 51 -0.36 14.21 7.55
CA PHE A 51 -0.83 13.39 6.43
C PHE A 51 -2.28 12.95 6.55
N PHE A 52 -2.78 12.71 7.77
CA PHE A 52 -4.14 12.20 7.99
C PHE A 52 -5.04 13.23 8.68
N ASN A 53 -6.28 13.34 8.20
CA ASN A 53 -7.33 14.09 8.88
C ASN A 53 -7.94 13.29 10.04
N ARG A 54 -8.50 13.98 11.04
CA ARG A 54 -9.29 13.28 12.07
C ARG A 54 -10.57 12.77 11.42
N LYS A 55 -10.89 11.50 11.67
CA LYS A 55 -12.16 10.87 11.26
C LYS A 55 -13.33 11.76 11.72
N GLY A 56 -14.00 12.43 10.77
CA GLY A 56 -15.10 13.37 11.04
C GLY A 56 -15.01 14.74 10.35
N GLU A 57 -13.89 15.09 9.70
CA GLU A 57 -13.76 16.37 8.96
C GLU A 57 -14.21 16.27 7.48
N GLY A 58 -14.38 15.04 6.96
CA GLY A 58 -14.94 14.76 5.62
C GLY A 58 -16.29 14.07 5.71
N GLY A 59 -17.36 14.79 5.34
CA GLY A 59 -18.61 14.27 4.77
C GLY A 59 -19.36 13.14 5.50
N GLN A 60 -20.42 13.51 6.20
CA GLN A 60 -21.54 12.62 6.55
C GLN A 60 -22.14 11.96 5.28
N GLY A 61 -21.80 10.71 5.00
CA GLY A 61 -22.39 9.93 3.90
C GLY A 61 -22.76 8.53 4.35
N ARG A 62 -23.93 8.38 4.99
CA ARG A 62 -24.57 7.07 5.19
C ARG A 62 -25.09 6.58 3.84
N GLY A 63 -24.49 5.55 3.27
CA GLY A 63 -25.01 4.91 2.06
C GLY A 63 -24.39 3.53 1.85
N GLN A 64 -25.20 2.48 1.99
CA GLN A 64 -24.85 1.14 1.52
C GLN A 64 -24.80 1.18 -0.02
N GLY A 65 -23.68 0.79 -0.63
CA GLY A 65 -23.59 0.53 -2.06
C GLY A 65 -22.49 1.29 -2.79
N VAL A 66 -21.61 0.53 -3.42
CA VAL A 66 -20.58 0.93 -4.41
C VAL A 66 -19.40 1.74 -3.84
N TRP A 67 -18.25 1.05 -3.74
CA TRP A 67 -16.94 1.62 -3.41
C TRP A 67 -16.43 2.49 -4.57
N SER A 68 -16.99 3.68 -4.72
CA SER A 68 -16.43 4.73 -5.60
C SER A 68 -15.60 5.69 -4.75
N VAL A 69 -14.35 5.28 -4.52
CA VAL A 69 -13.15 6.10 -4.27
C VAL A 69 -13.33 7.38 -3.44
N GLY A 70 -13.88 7.25 -2.24
CA GLY A 70 -13.45 8.04 -1.08
C GLY A 70 -12.83 7.03 -0.11
N VAL A 71 -11.50 6.98 -0.03
CA VAL A 71 -10.83 6.00 0.84
C VAL A 71 -10.97 6.47 2.28
N VAL A 72 -12.13 6.17 2.87
CA VAL A 72 -12.35 6.27 4.31
C VAL A 72 -11.53 5.16 4.96
N THR A 73 -10.23 5.40 5.18
CA THR A 73 -9.46 4.47 6.01
C THR A 73 -10.05 4.49 7.43
N GLY A 74 -9.95 3.38 8.16
CA GLY A 74 -10.33 3.34 9.57
C GLY A 74 -9.68 4.43 10.45
N CYS A 75 -8.61 5.08 9.98
CA CYS A 75 -7.85 6.16 10.62
C CYS A 75 -8.15 7.59 10.15
N GLY A 76 -8.79 7.80 9.00
CA GLY A 76 -8.99 9.14 8.41
C GLY A 76 -8.58 9.20 6.93
N GLU A 77 -8.88 10.30 6.24
CA GLU A 77 -8.49 10.47 4.83
C GLU A 77 -7.13 11.18 4.74
N LEU A 78 -6.39 10.93 3.66
CA LEU A 78 -5.25 11.76 3.30
C LEU A 78 -5.75 13.19 3.03
N ARG A 79 -4.94 14.19 3.40
CA ARG A 79 -5.37 15.58 3.40
C ARG A 79 -5.58 16.14 2.00
N HIS A 80 -4.61 15.89 1.13
CA HIS A 80 -4.53 16.47 -0.20
C HIS A 80 -4.87 15.40 -1.26
N ILE A 81 -4.45 14.16 -1.06
CA ILE A 81 -4.69 13.08 -2.02
C ILE A 81 -6.02 12.37 -1.72
N ARG A 82 -7.07 12.73 -2.46
CA ARG A 82 -8.43 12.17 -2.26
C ARG A 82 -8.78 11.01 -3.19
N HIS A 83 -8.07 10.88 -4.30
CA HIS A 83 -8.33 9.87 -5.32
C HIS A 83 -7.19 8.86 -5.35
N LEU A 84 -7.40 7.73 -4.69
CA LEU A 84 -6.49 6.59 -4.74
C LEU A 84 -7.02 5.57 -5.74
N ARG A 85 -6.12 4.92 -6.48
CA ARG A 85 -6.43 3.81 -7.40
C ARG A 85 -5.85 2.52 -6.84
N PRO A 86 -6.62 1.75 -6.04
CA PRO A 86 -6.12 0.52 -5.47
C PRO A 86 -5.68 -0.45 -6.56
N TRP A 87 -4.40 -0.79 -6.57
CA TRP A 87 -3.83 -1.72 -7.53
C TRP A 87 -2.91 -2.70 -6.80
N GLY A 88 -3.48 -3.84 -6.43
CA GLY A 88 -2.76 -4.83 -5.63
C GLY A 88 -1.58 -5.43 -6.39
N LEU A 89 -0.52 -5.80 -5.66
CA LEU A 89 0.75 -6.31 -6.20
C LEU A 89 0.61 -7.41 -7.28
N ARG A 90 -0.33 -8.34 -7.10
CA ARG A 90 -0.57 -9.41 -8.08
C ARG A 90 -1.20 -8.89 -9.39
N ALA A 91 -2.07 -7.90 -9.30
CA ALA A 91 -2.71 -7.26 -10.46
C ALA A 91 -1.65 -6.45 -11.22
N VAL A 92 -0.84 -5.65 -10.53
CA VAL A 92 0.30 -4.91 -11.11
C VAL A 92 1.23 -5.84 -11.89
N LEU A 93 1.63 -6.97 -11.31
CA LEU A 93 2.53 -7.93 -11.97
C LEU A 93 1.90 -8.53 -13.24
N GLN A 94 0.61 -8.83 -13.24
CA GLN A 94 -0.08 -9.43 -14.39
C GLN A 94 -0.43 -8.42 -15.48
N GLU A 95 -0.87 -7.22 -15.09
CA GLU A 95 -1.43 -6.23 -16.02
C GLU A 95 -0.35 -5.29 -16.56
N LYS A 96 0.60 -4.85 -15.73
CA LYS A 96 1.68 -3.95 -16.15
C LYS A 96 2.88 -4.71 -16.72
N TYR A 97 3.27 -5.81 -16.08
CA TYR A 97 4.47 -6.57 -16.45
C TYR A 97 4.16 -7.88 -17.19
N GLU A 98 2.88 -8.16 -17.45
CA GLU A 98 2.44 -9.34 -18.21
C GLU A 98 2.89 -10.68 -17.61
N TRP A 99 3.13 -10.72 -16.30
CA TRP A 99 3.55 -11.96 -15.63
C TRP A 99 2.44 -13.02 -15.70
N PRO A 100 2.78 -14.29 -15.92
CA PRO A 100 1.81 -15.37 -15.82
C PRO A 100 1.23 -15.47 -14.41
N ARG A 101 -0.06 -15.81 -14.31
CA ARG A 101 -0.83 -15.81 -13.06
C ARG A 101 -0.17 -16.59 -11.91
N GLY A 102 0.43 -17.75 -12.21
CA GLY A 102 1.10 -18.60 -11.23
C GLY A 102 2.33 -17.93 -10.59
N PRO A 103 3.37 -17.60 -11.38
CA PRO A 103 4.54 -16.84 -10.93
C PRO A 103 4.18 -15.51 -10.24
N ALA A 104 3.24 -14.74 -10.79
CA ALA A 104 2.79 -13.48 -10.19
C ALA A 104 2.19 -13.70 -8.79
N ALA A 105 1.35 -14.72 -8.63
CA ALA A 105 0.78 -15.07 -7.33
C ALA A 105 1.85 -15.55 -6.35
N ALA A 106 2.81 -16.36 -6.80
CA ALA A 106 3.89 -16.86 -5.95
C ALA A 106 4.82 -15.74 -5.46
N PHE A 107 5.18 -14.81 -6.35
CA PHE A 107 6.03 -13.66 -6.02
C PHE A 107 5.30 -12.66 -5.11
N ALA A 108 4.02 -12.36 -5.41
CA ALA A 108 3.21 -11.51 -4.54
C ALA A 108 3.03 -12.12 -3.13
N ARG A 109 2.89 -13.45 -3.04
CA ARG A 109 2.83 -14.16 -1.76
C ARG A 109 4.14 -14.08 -0.98
N PHE A 110 5.28 -14.11 -1.67
CA PHE A 110 6.60 -13.93 -1.07
C PHE A 110 6.82 -12.51 -0.52
N LEU A 111 6.43 -11.48 -1.28
CA LEU A 111 6.65 -10.09 -0.90
C LEU A 111 5.67 -9.55 0.14
N ARG A 112 4.40 -9.98 0.13
CA ARG A 112 3.36 -9.47 1.04
C ARG A 112 3.77 -9.45 2.53
N PRO A 113 4.32 -10.54 3.09
CA PRO A 113 4.75 -10.55 4.50
C PRO A 113 5.90 -9.59 4.80
N MET A 114 6.73 -9.25 3.81
CA MET A 114 7.81 -8.26 3.96
C MET A 114 7.29 -6.83 4.00
N LEU A 115 6.10 -6.60 3.45
CA LEU A 115 5.45 -5.29 3.34
C LEU A 115 4.42 -5.04 4.45
N ALA A 116 4.39 -5.85 5.50
CA ALA A 116 3.45 -5.65 6.60
C ALA A 116 3.65 -4.27 7.27
N PHE A 117 2.53 -3.59 7.53
CA PHE A 117 2.49 -2.29 8.22
C PHE A 117 3.09 -2.37 9.62
N GLU A 118 2.62 -3.35 10.39
CA GLU A 118 3.10 -3.65 11.74
C GLU A 118 4.49 -4.30 11.66
N PRO A 119 5.54 -3.69 12.24
CA PRO A 119 6.90 -4.25 12.21
C PRO A 119 6.97 -5.66 12.80
N ASP A 120 6.23 -5.92 13.87
CA ASP A 120 6.22 -7.22 14.57
C ASP A 120 5.58 -8.35 13.73
N ARG A 121 4.76 -7.99 12.73
CA ARG A 121 4.16 -8.94 11.79
C ARG A 121 4.95 -9.06 10.50
N ARG A 122 5.97 -8.24 10.32
CA ARG A 122 6.83 -8.28 9.14
C ARG A 122 7.68 -9.54 9.20
N ALA A 123 7.67 -10.30 8.11
CA ALA A 123 8.45 -11.52 8.04
C ALA A 123 9.95 -11.20 8.18
N THR A 124 10.62 -11.92 9.07
CA THR A 124 12.07 -11.83 9.24
C THR A 124 12.78 -12.42 8.02
N ALA A 125 14.01 -11.97 7.74
CA ALA A 125 14.82 -12.53 6.65
C ALA A 125 14.94 -14.06 6.75
N ARG A 126 15.09 -14.61 7.96
CA ARG A 126 15.13 -16.06 8.22
C ARG A 126 13.85 -16.78 7.80
N GLN A 127 12.67 -16.21 8.07
CA GLN A 127 11.40 -16.77 7.64
C GLN A 127 11.24 -16.69 6.11
N CYS A 128 11.68 -15.58 5.52
CA CYS A 128 11.63 -15.37 4.07
C CYS A 128 12.46 -16.42 3.31
N LEU A 129 13.62 -16.84 3.83
CA LEU A 129 14.45 -17.90 3.25
C LEU A 129 13.75 -19.27 3.21
N GLN A 130 12.72 -19.49 4.03
CA GLN A 130 11.96 -20.74 4.04
C GLN A 130 10.83 -20.74 3.02
N HIS A 131 10.54 -19.59 2.38
CA HIS A 131 9.40 -19.46 1.49
C HIS A 131 9.61 -20.29 0.21
N PRO A 132 8.59 -21.04 -0.27
CA PRO A 132 8.70 -21.92 -1.44
C PRO A 132 9.17 -21.22 -2.72
N TRP A 133 8.97 -19.90 -2.84
CA TRP A 133 9.40 -19.13 -4.01
C TRP A 133 10.92 -19.08 -4.20
N LEU A 134 11.70 -19.18 -3.12
CA LEU A 134 13.17 -19.22 -3.18
C LEU A 134 13.72 -20.65 -3.30
N ARG A 135 12.86 -21.66 -3.24
CA ARG A 135 13.27 -23.06 -3.34
C ARG A 135 13.05 -23.53 -4.79
N PRO A 136 14.12 -23.96 -5.48
CA PRO A 136 14.03 -24.49 -6.83
C PRO A 136 13.30 -25.84 -6.89
#